data_AF-A0A523R9E6-F1
#
_entry.id   AF-A0A523R9E6-F1
#
_cell.length_a   1.000
_cell.length_b   1.000
_cell.length_c   1.000
_cell.angle_alpha   90.00
_cell.angle_beta   90.00
_cell.angle_gamma   90.00
#
_symmetry.space_group_name_H-M   'P 1'
#
loop_
_entity.id
_entity.type
_entity.pdbx_description
1 polymer ?
#
loop_
_entity_poly.entity_id
_entity_poly.type
_entity_poly.pdbx_seq_one_letter_code
_entity_poly.pdbx_strand_id
1 'polypeptide(L)'
;MKIVVFAPHPDDEIFSCAGSILKWLKEGHNVHIVYVTDNRALITWGKKNDQIIIKEAQNYINLSDDQVGEIGLKEAKLVAKAFGFPEDSVHLFKFHDQDALNQVSRGITLAKAIIYDADRIVIPSNNNNHPDHQATHTIAKEAAIELNLVNTEFYVYAIYNIMKAPMEKQIKIRIAEYRDQIYNIMALYKTQLTLKDTRMGWITLKRKRSERFGVFNLGDAGKSYNF
;
A
#
# COMPACT_ATOMS: atom_id res chain seq x y z
N MET A 1 4.13 10.44 -16.83
CA MET A 1 2.84 9.99 -16.29
C MET A 1 2.75 10.40 -14.83
N LYS A 2 1.54 10.74 -14.36
CA LYS A 2 1.20 10.80 -12.94
C LYS A 2 0.69 9.43 -12.48
N ILE A 3 1.38 8.87 -11.48
CA ILE A 3 1.07 7.54 -10.93
C ILE A 3 0.76 7.72 -9.45
N VAL A 4 -0.41 7.26 -9.00
CA VAL A 4 -0.81 7.36 -7.59
C VAL A 4 -0.92 5.98 -6.98
N VAL A 5 -0.10 5.68 -5.98
CA VAL A 5 -0.09 4.40 -5.26
C VAL A 5 -0.85 4.53 -3.96
N PHE A 6 -1.85 3.68 -3.75
CA PHE A 6 -2.55 3.55 -2.47
C PHE A 6 -2.00 2.36 -1.70
N ALA A 7 -1.45 2.63 -0.52
CA ALA A 7 -1.06 1.66 0.49
C ALA A 7 -2.11 1.71 1.62
N PRO A 8 -2.90 0.65 1.84
CA PRO A 8 -3.84 0.59 2.96
C PRO A 8 -3.12 0.87 4.27
N HIS A 9 -2.00 0.18 4.48
CA HIS A 9 -1.17 0.25 5.68
C HIS A 9 0.27 0.68 5.34
N PRO A 10 0.95 1.40 6.24
CA PRO A 10 2.41 1.59 6.19
C PRO A 10 3.21 0.27 6.18
N ASP A 11 3.63 -0.15 4.98
CA ASP A 11 4.44 -1.33 4.59
C ASP A 11 3.85 -2.10 3.40
N ASP A 12 2.55 -1.94 3.14
CA ASP A 12 1.88 -2.62 2.03
C ASP A 12 2.55 -2.28 0.69
N GLU A 13 3.07 -1.07 0.51
CA GLU A 13 3.84 -0.67 -0.67
C GLU A 13 5.13 -1.47 -0.83
N ILE A 14 5.78 -1.85 0.29
CA ILE A 14 7.00 -2.67 0.29
C ILE A 14 6.70 -4.04 -0.33
N PHE A 15 5.64 -4.68 0.16
CA PHE A 15 5.32 -6.05 -0.21
C PHE A 15 4.61 -6.15 -1.56
N SER A 16 3.84 -5.12 -1.95
CA SER A 16 3.12 -5.12 -3.22
C SER A 16 3.95 -4.63 -4.41
N CYS A 17 4.47 -3.39 -4.35
CA CYS A 17 4.84 -2.63 -5.54
C CYS A 17 6.14 -1.80 -5.41
N ALA A 18 6.94 -2.00 -4.37
CA ALA A 18 8.16 -1.24 -4.10
C ALA A 18 9.14 -1.19 -5.27
N GLY A 19 9.33 -2.31 -5.96
CA GLY A 19 10.23 -2.34 -7.10
C GLY A 19 9.68 -1.55 -8.29
N SER A 20 8.37 -1.58 -8.48
CA SER A 20 7.68 -0.78 -9.49
C SER A 20 7.74 0.71 -9.14
N ILE A 21 7.54 1.09 -7.86
CA ILE A 21 7.73 2.46 -7.37
C ILE A 21 9.13 2.97 -7.69
N LEU A 22 10.17 2.23 -7.31
CA LEU A 22 11.56 2.61 -7.56
C LEU A 22 11.86 2.75 -9.06
N LYS A 23 11.33 1.83 -9.87
CA LYS A 23 11.44 1.88 -11.31
C LYS A 23 10.78 3.13 -11.90
N TRP A 24 9.55 3.44 -11.50
CA TRP A 24 8.80 4.60 -12.01
C TRP A 24 9.42 5.93 -11.58
N LEU A 25 9.91 6.03 -10.34
CA LEU A 25 10.66 7.19 -9.87
C LEU A 25 11.94 7.39 -10.70
N LYS A 26 12.69 6.31 -10.94
CA LYS A 26 13.91 6.33 -11.76
C LYS A 26 13.64 6.71 -13.22
N GLU A 27 12.47 6.37 -13.75
CA GLU A 27 12.01 6.73 -15.09
C GLU A 27 11.51 8.19 -15.18
N GLY A 28 11.54 8.94 -14.08
CA GLY A 28 11.13 10.35 -14.03
C GLY A 28 9.61 10.54 -14.07
N HIS A 29 8.83 9.54 -13.68
CA HIS A 29 7.39 9.69 -13.52
C HIS A 29 7.06 10.51 -12.27
N ASN A 30 5.93 11.21 -12.31
CA ASN A 30 5.39 11.89 -11.14
C ASN A 30 4.64 10.86 -10.28
N VAL A 31 5.34 10.24 -9.33
CA VAL A 31 4.77 9.19 -8.48
C VAL A 31 4.35 9.79 -7.15
N HIS A 32 3.09 9.57 -6.77
CA HIS A 32 2.54 9.88 -5.46
C HIS A 32 2.25 8.60 -4.68
N ILE A 33 2.34 8.67 -3.35
CA ILE A 33 1.93 7.61 -2.45
C ILE A 33 0.90 8.12 -1.45
N VAL A 34 -0.15 7.34 -1.23
CA VAL A 34 -1.22 7.57 -0.28
C VAL A 34 -1.20 6.45 0.74
N TYR A 35 -0.89 6.78 1.99
CA TYR A 35 -1.10 5.88 3.12
C TYR A 35 -2.50 6.14 3.70
N VAL A 36 -3.37 5.13 3.65
CA VAL A 36 -4.77 5.28 4.04
C VAL A 36 -4.91 5.25 5.56
N THR A 37 -4.33 4.24 6.21
CA THR A 37 -4.37 4.06 7.66
C THR A 37 -3.00 4.26 8.31
N ASP A 38 -2.94 4.18 9.64
CA ASP A 38 -1.76 4.51 10.45
C ASP A 38 -1.10 3.31 11.16
N ASN A 39 -1.59 2.09 10.96
CA ASN A 39 -1.10 0.87 11.62
C ASN A 39 -1.15 0.89 13.16
N ARG A 40 -2.03 1.70 13.74
CA ARG A 40 -2.19 1.82 15.20
C ARG A 40 -2.48 0.51 15.92
N ALA A 41 -3.21 -0.41 15.29
CA ALA A 41 -3.67 -1.64 15.93
C ALA A 41 -2.61 -2.75 15.89
N LEU A 42 -1.47 -2.53 15.22
CA LEU A 42 -0.47 -3.54 14.94
C LEU A 42 0.03 -4.29 16.18
N ILE A 43 0.41 -3.56 17.22
CA ILE A 43 1.00 -4.16 18.43
C ILE A 43 -0.07 -4.94 19.20
N THR A 44 -1.26 -4.36 19.35
CA THR A 44 -2.41 -4.98 20.03
C THR A 44 -2.87 -6.24 19.29
N TRP A 45 -3.04 -6.17 17.97
CA TRP A 45 -3.37 -7.31 17.12
C TRP A 45 -2.29 -8.40 17.21
N GLY A 46 -1.03 -8.01 17.14
CA GLY A 46 0.08 -8.93 17.20
C GLY A 46 0.15 -9.69 18.54
N LYS A 47 -0.14 -9.02 19.67
CA LYS A 47 -0.24 -9.68 20.99
C LYS A 47 -1.38 -10.69 21.02
N LYS A 48 -2.55 -10.29 20.52
CA LYS A 48 -3.77 -11.13 20.52
C LYS A 48 -3.62 -12.40 19.69
N ASN A 49 -2.84 -12.34 18.61
CA ASN A 49 -2.68 -13.44 17.64
C ASN A 49 -1.34 -14.20 17.77
N ASP A 50 -0.58 -13.99 18.85
CA ASP A 50 0.78 -14.54 19.03
C ASP A 50 1.70 -14.29 17.81
N GLN A 51 1.66 -13.07 17.26
CA GLN A 51 2.50 -12.65 16.14
C GLN A 51 3.65 -11.75 16.57
N ILE A 52 3.71 -11.31 17.83
CA ILE A 52 4.76 -10.39 18.28
C ILE A 52 6.07 -11.10 18.59
N ILE A 53 7.17 -10.52 18.10
CA ILE A 53 8.54 -10.81 18.51
C ILE A 53 8.87 -9.89 19.68
N ILE A 54 8.74 -10.41 20.90
CA ILE A 54 8.87 -9.63 22.14
C ILE A 54 10.17 -8.81 22.21
N LYS A 55 11.30 -9.38 21.77
CA LYS A 55 12.61 -8.70 21.76
C LYS A 55 12.60 -7.42 20.92
N GLU A 56 11.89 -7.43 19.81
CA GLU A 56 11.85 -6.32 18.85
C GLU A 56 10.78 -5.30 19.26
N ALA A 57 9.72 -5.78 19.93
CA ALA A 57 8.60 -4.97 20.40
C ALA A 57 8.85 -4.23 21.73
N GLN A 58 10.02 -4.37 22.37
CA GLN A 58 10.29 -3.85 23.72
C GLN A 58 9.91 -2.37 23.89
N ASN A 59 10.17 -1.55 22.86
CA ASN A 59 9.89 -0.11 22.88
C ASN A 59 8.42 0.25 22.56
N TYR A 60 7.61 -0.71 22.13
CA TYR A 60 6.24 -0.47 21.64
C TYR A 60 5.17 -1.23 22.43
N ILE A 61 5.55 -2.31 23.13
CA ILE A 61 4.62 -3.28 23.73
C ILE A 61 3.68 -2.69 24.79
N ASN A 62 4.05 -1.55 25.38
CA ASN A 62 3.31 -0.84 26.42
C ASN A 62 2.77 0.52 25.94
N LEU A 63 2.93 0.86 24.66
CA LEU A 63 2.36 2.08 24.09
C LEU A 63 0.86 1.88 23.81
N SER A 64 0.10 2.98 23.81
CA SER A 64 -1.26 2.96 23.30
C SER A 64 -1.28 2.82 21.77
N ASP A 65 -2.40 2.36 21.22
CA ASP A 65 -2.58 2.28 19.77
C ASP A 65 -2.37 3.66 19.11
N ASP A 66 -2.84 4.75 19.72
CA ASP A 66 -2.60 6.12 19.20
C ASP A 66 -1.11 6.45 19.09
N GLN A 67 -0.31 6.11 20.10
CA GLN A 67 1.14 6.32 20.08
C GLN A 67 1.81 5.46 19.01
N VAL A 68 1.35 4.22 18.82
CA VAL A 68 1.82 3.34 17.74
C VAL A 68 1.47 3.92 16.38
N GLY A 69 0.26 4.44 16.20
CA GLY A 69 -0.19 5.08 14.95
C GLY A 69 0.65 6.32 14.60
N GLU A 70 0.96 7.17 15.59
CA GLU A 70 1.87 8.30 15.38
C GLU A 70 3.27 7.87 14.93
N ILE A 71 3.79 6.78 15.50
CA ILE A 71 5.08 6.21 15.10
C ILE A 71 4.98 5.63 13.68
N GLY A 72 3.92 4.87 13.38
CA GLY A 72 3.69 4.27 12.06
C GLY A 72 3.64 5.32 10.95
N LEU A 73 2.94 6.45 11.17
CA LEU A 73 2.92 7.55 10.20
C LEU A 73 4.27 8.26 10.05
N LYS A 74 5.08 8.33 11.13
CA LYS A 74 6.46 8.85 11.04
C LYS A 74 7.34 7.90 10.25
N GLU A 75 7.22 6.59 10.45
CA GLU A 75 7.93 5.57 9.69
C GLU A 75 7.55 5.60 8.20
N ALA A 76 6.26 5.72 7.87
CA ALA A 76 5.79 5.89 6.49
C ALA A 76 6.45 7.08 5.79
N LYS A 77 6.54 8.24 6.46
CA LYS A 77 7.24 9.41 5.90
C LYS A 77 8.74 9.16 5.69
N LEU A 78 9.40 8.49 6.65
CA LEU A 78 10.81 8.14 6.54
C LEU A 78 11.06 7.16 5.38
N VAL A 79 10.17 6.18 5.21
CA VAL A 79 10.21 5.21 4.11
C VAL A 79 9.95 5.88 2.77
N ALA A 80 8.95 6.74 2.67
CA ALA A 80 8.69 7.49 1.45
C ALA A 80 9.89 8.37 1.05
N LYS A 81 10.54 9.02 2.03
CA LYS A 81 11.81 9.72 1.79
C LYS A 81 12.92 8.78 1.29
N ALA A 82 13.03 7.58 1.85
CA ALA A 82 14.04 6.59 1.44
C ALA A 82 13.79 6.00 0.04
N PHE A 83 12.53 5.93 -0.40
CA PHE A 83 12.18 5.66 -1.80
C PHE A 83 12.61 6.80 -2.74
N GLY A 84 12.64 8.03 -2.25
CA GLY A 84 12.93 9.23 -3.05
C GLY A 84 11.68 9.98 -3.50
N PHE A 85 10.55 9.81 -2.82
CA PHE A 85 9.37 10.63 -3.07
C PHE A 85 9.62 12.10 -2.71
N PRO A 86 9.19 13.07 -3.55
CA PRO A 86 9.03 14.46 -3.14
C PRO A 86 8.07 14.59 -1.95
N GLU A 87 8.26 15.60 -1.09
CA GLU A 87 7.42 15.77 0.11
C GLU A 87 5.93 16.02 -0.22
N ASP A 88 5.65 16.76 -1.29
CA ASP A 88 4.31 17.02 -1.82
C ASP A 88 3.68 15.80 -2.54
N SER A 89 4.45 14.73 -2.71
CA SER A 89 4.00 13.46 -3.27
C SER A 89 3.61 12.43 -2.21
N VAL A 90 3.70 12.75 -0.91
CA VAL A 90 3.40 11.85 0.20
C VAL A 90 2.13 12.29 0.93
N HIS A 91 1.07 11.50 0.81
CA HIS A 91 -0.25 11.80 1.37
C HIS A 91 -0.59 10.83 2.50
N LEU A 92 -1.08 11.38 3.62
CA LEU A 92 -1.52 10.60 4.77
C LEU A 92 -2.99 10.91 5.04
N PHE A 93 -3.88 9.93 4.85
CA PHE A 93 -5.30 10.10 5.20
C PHE A 93 -5.53 10.01 6.71
N LYS A 94 -4.63 9.30 7.42
CA LYS A 94 -4.64 9.14 8.88
C LYS A 94 -5.94 8.53 9.39
N PHE A 95 -6.53 7.63 8.60
CA PHE A 95 -7.61 6.81 9.13
C PHE A 95 -7.04 5.83 10.14
N HIS A 96 -7.87 5.45 11.10
CA HIS A 96 -7.46 4.48 12.08
C HIS A 96 -7.37 3.12 11.38
N ASP A 97 -6.28 2.38 11.61
CA ASP A 97 -6.21 0.95 11.26
C ASP A 97 -7.44 0.20 11.81
N GLN A 98 -8.00 -0.68 11.00
CA GLN A 98 -9.28 -1.40 11.17
C GLN A 98 -10.55 -0.55 11.01
N ASP A 99 -10.45 0.73 10.64
CA ASP A 99 -11.61 1.64 10.52
C ASP A 99 -11.81 2.20 9.10
N ALA A 100 -11.00 1.84 8.11
CA ALA A 100 -11.06 2.50 6.79
C ALA A 100 -12.42 2.31 6.09
N LEU A 101 -13.13 1.20 6.36
CA LEU A 101 -14.49 0.97 5.85
C LEU A 101 -15.48 2.07 6.28
N ASN A 102 -15.37 2.57 7.52
CA ASN A 102 -16.23 3.64 8.02
C ASN A 102 -15.82 5.02 7.50
N GLN A 103 -14.66 5.12 6.84
CA GLN A 103 -14.09 6.36 6.33
C GLN A 103 -14.21 6.49 4.81
N VAL A 104 -14.89 5.56 4.11
CA VAL A 104 -14.92 5.52 2.63
C VAL A 104 -15.36 6.84 2.01
N SER A 105 -16.47 7.45 2.45
CA SER A 105 -16.94 8.72 1.87
C SER A 105 -15.94 9.86 2.03
N ARG A 106 -15.27 9.93 3.20
CA ARG A 106 -14.20 10.89 3.45
C ARG A 106 -12.97 10.58 2.60
N GLY A 107 -12.61 9.31 2.49
CA GLY A 107 -11.50 8.82 1.67
C GLY A 107 -11.68 9.15 0.20
N ILE A 108 -12.88 8.99 -0.35
CA ILE A 108 -13.21 9.38 -1.73
C ILE A 108 -12.95 10.87 -1.93
N THR A 109 -13.42 11.72 -1.02
CA THR A 109 -13.20 13.17 -1.09
C THR A 109 -11.70 13.53 -1.10
N LEU A 110 -10.92 12.92 -0.22
CA LEU A 110 -9.46 13.13 -0.17
C LEU A 110 -8.75 12.58 -1.41
N ALA A 111 -9.14 11.41 -1.89
CA ALA A 111 -8.56 10.77 -3.06
C ALA A 111 -8.77 11.61 -4.32
N LYS A 112 -9.97 12.18 -4.51
CA LYS A 112 -10.26 13.06 -5.67
C LYS A 112 -9.31 14.24 -5.78
N ALA A 113 -8.90 14.83 -4.66
CA ALA A 113 -7.94 15.94 -4.65
C ALA A 113 -6.53 15.54 -5.14
N ILE A 114 -6.22 14.24 -5.16
CA ILE A 114 -4.91 13.70 -5.52
C ILE A 114 -4.92 13.10 -6.92
N ILE A 115 -5.99 12.39 -7.30
CA ILE A 115 -6.03 11.55 -8.52
C ILE A 115 -6.66 12.22 -9.74
N TYR A 116 -7.13 13.47 -9.65
CA TYR A 116 -7.93 14.14 -10.70
C TYR A 116 -7.30 14.19 -12.11
N ASP A 117 -5.99 14.04 -12.20
CA ASP A 117 -5.17 13.99 -13.42
C ASP A 117 -4.23 12.78 -13.44
N ALA A 118 -4.55 11.71 -12.69
CA ALA A 118 -3.73 10.51 -12.65
C ALA A 118 -3.85 9.69 -13.95
N ASP A 119 -2.72 9.37 -14.57
CA ASP A 119 -2.67 8.42 -15.70
C ASP A 119 -2.81 6.98 -15.22
N ARG A 120 -2.32 6.70 -14.00
CA ARG A 120 -2.35 5.37 -13.38
C ARG A 120 -2.62 5.45 -11.89
N ILE A 121 -3.49 4.55 -11.42
CA ILE A 121 -3.80 4.36 -10.01
C ILE A 121 -3.42 2.92 -9.63
N VAL A 122 -2.59 2.76 -8.60
CA VAL A 122 -2.12 1.46 -8.11
C VAL A 122 -2.82 1.18 -6.78
N ILE A 123 -3.61 0.12 -6.71
CA ILE A 123 -4.52 -0.14 -5.58
C ILE A 123 -4.49 -1.61 -5.15
N PRO A 124 -4.85 -1.94 -3.90
CA PRO A 124 -5.02 -3.33 -3.49
C PRO A 124 -6.19 -3.99 -4.24
N SER A 125 -6.12 -5.30 -4.38
CA SER A 125 -7.22 -6.15 -4.82
C SER A 125 -8.36 -6.14 -3.80
N ASN A 126 -9.60 -6.05 -4.30
CA ASN A 126 -10.79 -6.21 -3.46
C ASN A 126 -11.01 -7.66 -2.99
N ASN A 127 -10.38 -8.65 -3.63
CA ASN A 127 -10.29 -10.02 -3.08
C ASN A 127 -9.19 -10.05 -2.02
N ASN A 128 -9.49 -9.47 -0.87
CA ASN A 128 -8.63 -9.45 0.30
C ASN A 128 -9.48 -9.75 1.53
N ASN A 129 -8.91 -10.46 2.51
CA ASN A 129 -9.62 -10.76 3.75
C ASN A 129 -9.58 -9.58 4.73
N HIS A 130 -8.72 -8.59 4.50
CA HIS A 130 -8.58 -7.42 5.36
C HIS A 130 -9.50 -6.28 4.90
N PRO A 131 -10.39 -5.77 5.79
CA PRO A 131 -11.38 -4.75 5.44
C PRO A 131 -10.75 -3.45 4.92
N ASP A 132 -9.61 -3.02 5.48
CA ASP A 132 -8.95 -1.79 5.03
C ASP A 132 -8.40 -1.86 3.60
N HIS A 133 -8.04 -3.05 3.11
CA HIS A 133 -7.66 -3.23 1.70
C HIS A 133 -8.87 -3.06 0.78
N GLN A 134 -10.02 -3.62 1.18
CA GLN A 134 -11.29 -3.48 0.44
C GLN A 134 -11.77 -2.02 0.44
N ALA A 135 -11.67 -1.34 1.59
CA ALA A 135 -11.99 0.08 1.72
C ALA A 135 -11.09 0.94 0.84
N THR A 136 -9.77 0.69 0.86
CA THR A 136 -8.80 1.42 0.03
C THR A 136 -9.06 1.24 -1.45
N HIS A 137 -9.35 0.01 -1.88
CA HIS A 137 -9.77 -0.27 -3.26
C HIS A 137 -11.00 0.55 -3.65
N THR A 138 -12.04 0.52 -2.79
CA THR A 138 -13.30 1.24 -3.02
C THR A 138 -13.07 2.74 -3.08
N ILE A 139 -12.32 3.31 -2.13
CA ILE A 139 -12.00 4.75 -2.06
C ILE A 139 -11.40 5.24 -3.37
N ALA A 140 -10.36 4.57 -3.88
CA ALA A 140 -9.67 5.02 -5.07
C ALA A 140 -10.51 4.80 -6.35
N LYS A 141 -11.22 3.67 -6.45
CA LYS A 141 -12.06 3.35 -7.61
C LYS A 141 -13.26 4.29 -7.72
N GLU A 142 -14.02 4.47 -6.63
CA GLU A 142 -15.20 5.34 -6.64
C GLU A 142 -14.81 6.81 -6.85
N ALA A 143 -13.69 7.27 -6.28
CA ALA A 143 -13.16 8.59 -6.56
C ALA A 143 -12.87 8.81 -8.05
N ALA A 144 -12.29 7.81 -8.72
CA ALA A 144 -12.01 7.88 -10.16
C ALA A 144 -13.29 7.83 -11.01
N ILE A 145 -14.31 7.06 -10.59
CA ILE A 145 -15.64 7.04 -11.22
C ILE A 145 -16.29 8.43 -11.12
N GLU A 146 -16.31 9.03 -9.92
CA GLU A 146 -16.88 10.37 -9.69
C GLU A 146 -16.17 11.47 -10.50
N LEU A 147 -14.87 11.30 -10.76
CA LEU A 147 -14.07 12.21 -11.58
C LEU A 147 -14.09 11.89 -13.08
N ASN A 148 -14.78 10.81 -13.49
CA ASN A 148 -14.85 10.34 -14.88
C ASN A 148 -13.47 10.10 -15.52
N LEU A 149 -12.56 9.45 -14.78
CA LEU A 149 -11.18 9.17 -15.22
C LEU A 149 -11.09 7.97 -16.19
N VAL A 150 -11.79 8.05 -17.32
CA VAL A 150 -11.97 6.93 -18.26
C VAL A 150 -10.69 6.44 -18.93
N ASN A 151 -9.65 7.27 -18.98
CA ASN A 151 -8.35 6.93 -19.60
C ASN A 151 -7.32 6.42 -18.58
N THR A 152 -7.66 6.40 -17.29
CA THR A 152 -6.75 5.99 -16.22
C THR A 152 -6.64 4.49 -16.12
N GLU A 153 -5.41 3.99 -16.06
CA GLU A 153 -5.13 2.57 -15.83
C GLU A 153 -5.15 2.25 -14.34
N PHE A 154 -5.69 1.10 -13.99
CA PHE A 154 -5.67 0.57 -12.63
C PHE A 154 -4.75 -0.63 -12.54
N TYR A 155 -3.70 -0.49 -11.72
CA TYR A 155 -2.78 -1.57 -11.42
C TYR A 155 -3.18 -2.15 -10.06
N VAL A 156 -3.85 -3.29 -10.09
CA VAL A 156 -4.38 -3.95 -8.91
C VAL A 156 -3.38 -5.00 -8.43
N TYR A 157 -2.80 -4.78 -7.25
CA TYR A 157 -1.89 -5.74 -6.61
C TYR A 157 -2.62 -6.62 -5.60
N ALA A 158 -2.06 -7.79 -5.28
CA ALA A 158 -2.60 -8.67 -4.25
C ALA A 158 -1.58 -8.86 -3.12
N ILE A 159 -2.04 -8.64 -1.89
CA ILE A 159 -1.35 -8.96 -0.62
C ILE A 159 -2.28 -9.91 0.14
N TYR A 160 -1.72 -10.88 0.88
CA TYR A 160 -2.40 -11.95 1.62
C TYR A 160 -3.13 -13.00 0.76
N ASN A 161 -3.81 -12.56 -0.30
CA ASN A 161 -4.60 -13.43 -1.17
C ASN A 161 -3.95 -13.56 -2.55
N ILE A 162 -4.34 -14.61 -3.29
CA ILE A 162 -3.92 -14.80 -4.68
C ILE A 162 -4.58 -13.73 -5.56
N MET A 163 -3.79 -13.14 -6.47
CA MET A 163 -4.29 -12.26 -7.50
C MET A 163 -5.28 -13.01 -8.40
N LYS A 164 -6.53 -12.56 -8.41
CA LYS A 164 -7.60 -13.09 -9.26
C LYS A 164 -7.93 -12.06 -10.33
N ALA A 165 -7.20 -12.12 -11.44
CA ALA A 165 -7.43 -11.38 -12.67
C ALA A 165 -7.24 -12.32 -13.87
N PRO A 166 -7.96 -12.14 -15.00
CA PRO A 166 -7.71 -12.92 -16.21
C PRO A 166 -6.25 -12.81 -16.67
N MET A 167 -5.69 -13.87 -17.26
CA MET A 167 -4.24 -13.92 -17.57
C MET A 167 -3.83 -12.83 -18.57
N GLU A 168 -4.70 -12.52 -19.52
CA GLU A 168 -4.56 -11.44 -20.51
C GLU A 168 -4.56 -10.04 -19.90
N LYS A 169 -5.12 -9.89 -18.68
CA LYS A 169 -5.10 -8.66 -17.90
C LYS A 169 -3.96 -8.62 -16.89
N GLN A 170 -3.12 -9.66 -16.81
CA GLN A 170 -2.01 -9.68 -15.88
C GLN A 170 -0.73 -9.21 -16.54
N ILE A 171 -0.03 -8.32 -15.86
CA ILE A 171 1.33 -7.94 -16.23
C ILE A 171 2.32 -8.36 -15.14
N LYS A 172 3.59 -8.40 -15.52
CA LYS A 172 4.70 -8.69 -14.62
C LYS A 172 5.80 -7.65 -14.81
N ILE A 173 6.11 -6.90 -13.75
CA ILE A 173 7.22 -5.95 -13.74
C ILE A 173 8.43 -6.63 -13.14
N ARG A 174 9.56 -6.63 -13.86
CA ARG A 174 10.83 -7.15 -13.35
C ARG A 174 11.43 -6.13 -12.38
N ILE A 175 11.75 -6.58 -11.17
CA ILE A 175 12.27 -5.72 -10.09
C ILE A 175 13.56 -6.24 -9.47
N ALA A 176 14.17 -7.25 -10.09
CA ALA A 176 15.34 -7.96 -9.55
C ALA A 176 16.55 -7.04 -9.23
N GLU A 177 16.66 -5.89 -9.89
CA GLU A 177 17.72 -4.90 -9.65
C GLU A 177 17.48 -4.03 -8.40
N TYR A 178 16.24 -3.95 -7.91
CA TYR A 178 15.85 -3.12 -6.75
C TYR A 178 15.81 -3.90 -5.43
N ARG A 179 16.01 -5.22 -5.44
CA ARG A 179 15.76 -6.11 -4.28
C ARG A 179 16.51 -5.70 -3.02
N ASP A 180 17.79 -5.33 -3.14
CA ASP A 180 18.59 -4.93 -1.98
C ASP A 180 18.15 -3.55 -1.45
N GLN A 181 17.78 -2.63 -2.34
CA GLN A 181 17.23 -1.34 -1.95
C GLN A 181 15.89 -1.51 -1.21
N ILE A 182 14.98 -2.33 -1.74
CA ILE A 182 13.69 -2.64 -1.11
C ILE A 182 13.91 -3.28 0.28
N TYR A 183 14.84 -4.24 0.37
CA TYR A 183 15.21 -4.87 1.64
C TYR A 183 15.71 -3.84 2.67
N ASN A 184 16.56 -2.90 2.25
CA ASN A 184 17.08 -1.88 3.14
C ASN A 184 16.03 -0.85 3.54
N ILE A 185 15.12 -0.46 2.64
CA ILE A 185 14.01 0.45 2.93
C ILE A 185 13.05 -0.18 3.96
N MET A 186 12.72 -1.47 3.82
CA MET A 186 11.86 -2.18 4.77
C MET A 186 12.38 -2.13 6.21
N ALA A 187 13.71 -2.04 6.40
CA ALA A 187 14.33 -1.94 7.72
C ALA A 187 13.91 -0.68 8.51
N LEU A 188 13.35 0.33 7.83
CA LEU A 188 12.89 1.57 8.45
C LEU A 188 11.52 1.45 9.12
N TYR A 189 10.71 0.44 8.75
CA TYR A 189 9.45 0.13 9.41
C TYR A 189 9.68 -0.71 10.68
N LYS A 190 10.21 -0.09 11.74
CA LYS A 190 10.59 -0.82 12.96
C LYS A 190 9.37 -1.38 13.68
N THR A 191 8.24 -0.67 13.65
CA THR A 191 6.98 -1.18 14.24
C THR A 191 6.50 -2.44 13.53
N GLN A 192 6.55 -2.46 12.19
CA GLN A 192 6.15 -3.61 11.37
C GLN A 192 7.03 -4.83 11.60
N LEU A 193 8.34 -4.62 11.77
CA LEU A 193 9.31 -5.69 12.00
C LEU A 193 9.23 -6.33 13.40
N THR A 194 8.29 -5.88 14.23
CA THR A 194 7.90 -6.58 15.46
C THR A 194 7.03 -7.81 15.20
N LEU A 195 6.38 -7.92 14.03
CA LEU A 195 5.56 -9.08 13.67
C LEU A 195 6.41 -10.21 13.07
N LYS A 196 6.13 -11.45 13.49
CA LYS A 196 6.77 -12.68 12.99
C LYS A 196 6.64 -12.80 11.47
N ASP A 197 5.42 -12.69 10.95
CA ASP A 197 5.13 -12.85 9.52
C ASP A 197 5.77 -11.75 8.67
N THR A 198 5.67 -10.49 9.09
CA THR A 198 6.31 -9.36 8.40
C THR A 198 7.83 -9.55 8.34
N ARG A 199 8.46 -9.98 9.44
CA ARG A 199 9.90 -10.23 9.47
C ARG A 199 10.30 -11.40 8.56
N MET A 200 9.48 -12.45 8.49
CA MET A 200 9.67 -13.53 7.53
C MET A 200 9.55 -13.02 6.09
N GLY A 201 8.53 -12.21 5.80
CA GLY A 201 8.34 -11.55 4.50
C GLY A 201 9.57 -10.73 4.11
N TRP A 202 10.09 -9.92 5.03
CA TRP A 202 11.27 -9.08 4.82
C TRP A 202 12.49 -9.89 4.34
N ILE A 203 12.77 -11.05 4.96
CA ILE A 203 13.88 -11.93 4.55
C ILE A 203 13.71 -12.42 3.10
N THR A 204 12.48 -12.64 2.65
CA THR A 204 12.21 -13.12 1.28
C THR A 204 12.33 -12.05 0.21
N LEU A 205 12.36 -10.75 0.55
CA LEU A 205 12.43 -9.65 -0.44
C LEU A 205 13.67 -9.76 -1.35
N LYS A 206 14.80 -10.24 -0.81
CA LYS A 206 16.03 -10.49 -1.61
C LYS A 206 15.85 -11.54 -2.71
N ARG A 207 14.79 -12.34 -2.67
CA ARG A 207 14.46 -13.38 -3.65
C ARG A 207 13.39 -12.93 -4.65
N LYS A 208 12.61 -11.89 -4.35
CA LYS A 208 11.49 -11.41 -5.20
C LYS A 208 12.01 -10.79 -6.49
N ARG A 209 11.86 -11.46 -7.63
CA ARG A 209 12.38 -10.96 -8.93
C ARG A 209 11.40 -10.10 -9.72
N SER A 210 10.13 -10.11 -9.33
CA SER A 210 9.06 -9.44 -10.06
C SER A 210 7.85 -9.15 -9.20
N GLU A 211 7.08 -8.16 -9.63
CA GLU A 211 5.76 -7.81 -9.12
C GLU A 211 4.71 -8.11 -10.19
N ARG A 212 3.51 -8.50 -9.77
CA ARG A 212 2.40 -8.82 -10.66
C ARG A 212 1.21 -7.93 -10.34
N PHE A 213 0.54 -7.47 -11.39
CA PHE A 213 -0.65 -6.64 -11.27
C PHE A 213 -1.72 -7.17 -12.23
N GLY A 214 -2.98 -7.07 -11.81
CA GLY A 214 -4.09 -7.02 -12.75
C GLY A 214 -4.22 -5.60 -13.29
N VAL A 215 -4.40 -5.45 -14.59
CA VAL A 215 -4.54 -4.17 -15.27
C VAL A 215 -5.99 -4.01 -15.73
N PHE A 216 -6.62 -2.93 -15.29
CA PHE A 216 -8.01 -2.61 -15.57
C PHE A 216 -8.18 -1.15 -15.95
N ASN A 217 -9.37 -0.80 -16.44
CA ASN A 217 -9.84 0.58 -16.64
C ASN A 217 -11.28 0.70 -16.13
N LEU A 218 -11.83 1.92 -16.00
CA LEU A 218 -13.20 2.10 -15.48
C LEU A 218 -14.28 1.34 -16.26
N GLY A 219 -14.07 1.02 -17.54
CA GLY A 219 -14.98 0.18 -18.33
C GLY A 219 -15.12 -1.25 -17.81
N ASP A 220 -14.15 -1.72 -17.02
CA ASP A 220 -14.13 -3.02 -16.36
C ASP A 220 -14.81 -3.04 -14.99
N ALA A 221 -15.07 -1.87 -14.40
CA ALA A 221 -15.59 -1.75 -13.04
C ALA A 221 -16.95 -2.46 -12.91
N GLY A 222 -17.05 -3.39 -11.97
CA GLY A 222 -18.25 -4.22 -11.75
C GLY A 222 -18.47 -5.31 -12.80
N LYS A 223 -17.60 -5.42 -13.81
CA LYS A 223 -17.63 -6.47 -14.84
C LYS A 223 -16.50 -7.48 -14.69
N SER A 224 -15.42 -7.10 -14.02
CA SER A 224 -14.28 -7.97 -13.73
C SER A 224 -14.32 -8.41 -12.27
N TYR A 225 -13.94 -9.66 -12.00
CA TYR A 225 -13.82 -10.11 -10.62
C TYR A 225 -12.74 -9.28 -9.89
N ASN A 226 -13.12 -8.59 -8.81
CA ASN A 226 -12.31 -7.66 -7.99
C ASN A 226 -11.97 -6.29 -8.58
N PHE A 227 -12.71 -5.82 -9.59
CA PHE A 227 -12.59 -4.46 -10.09
C PHE A 227 -13.95 -3.97 -10.56
#